data_AF-F7YYX4-F1
#
_entry.id   AF-F7YYX4-F1
#
_cell.length_a   1.000
_cell.length_b   1.000
_cell.length_c   1.000
_cell.angle_alpha   90.00
_cell.angle_beta   90.00
_cell.angle_gamma   90.00
#
_symmetry.space_group_name_H-M   'P 1'
#
loop_
_entity.id
_entity.type
_entity.pdbx_description
1 polymer ?
#
loop_
_entity_poly.entity_id
_entity_poly.type
_entity_poly.pdbx_seq_one_letter_code
_entity_poly.pdbx_strand_id
1 'polypeptide(L)'
;MKRLLVLGVIMLTVVAFSFTFYVVSHGGPADPFWGVVMKGVQDAAQKFGVNAIYLGPEKFSIKEFIDLVNSAIARKPDGLVVTMTNPVALDEPLRQAIKMGIPVVAINVPDDRPVGERIPYLCYVGMNEYLAGVYAARRMLQEFTPKRAVVAIHEPGHVGLEARAKGIADVLGEKKIPVEKLDITTDPTKALTLLKSYLMKYPDTDAIFTLGPLGAHPAIQLVEEEKLVGKVKIGAIDLTPKITEAIRKGVVVFTIDQQQYLQGYLPIVFLYMYKTYGLIPVGDVLTGPFIVDKSNVDIVEETVKAGYR
;
A
#
# COMPACT_ATOMS: atom_id res chain seq x y z
N MET A 1 -35.32 0.89 61.88
CA MET A 1 -34.95 0.93 60.45
C MET A 1 -33.53 1.49 60.33
N LYS A 2 -32.51 0.65 60.13
CA LYS A 2 -31.15 1.09 59.79
C LYS A 2 -30.91 0.77 58.31
N ARG A 3 -30.85 1.80 57.46
CA ARG A 3 -30.50 1.66 56.04
C ARG A 3 -28.99 1.47 55.93
N LEU A 4 -28.56 0.30 55.49
CA LEU A 4 -27.17 0.01 55.14
C LEU A 4 -26.89 0.66 53.77
N LEU A 5 -26.00 1.65 53.74
CA LEU A 5 -25.46 2.21 52.49
C LEU A 5 -24.40 1.23 51.97
N VAL A 6 -24.69 0.55 50.86
CA VAL A 6 -23.69 -0.20 50.10
C VAL A 6 -23.01 0.79 49.15
N LEU A 7 -21.79 1.22 49.48
CA LEU A 7 -20.92 1.91 48.53
C LEU A 7 -20.48 0.91 47.46
N GLY A 8 -21.00 1.05 46.24
CA GLY A 8 -20.47 0.36 45.07
C GLY A 8 -19.13 0.96 44.67
N VAL A 9 -18.04 0.22 44.88
CA VAL A 9 -16.72 0.57 44.33
C VAL A 9 -16.75 0.25 42.83
N ILE A 10 -16.79 1.28 41.98
CA ILE A 10 -16.55 1.13 40.55
C ILE A 10 -15.05 0.96 40.37
N MET A 11 -14.60 -0.27 40.18
CA MET A 11 -13.21 -0.58 39.84
C MET A 11 -13.00 -0.20 38.36
N LEU A 12 -12.32 0.92 38.10
CA LEU A 12 -11.80 1.20 36.76
C LEU A 12 -10.66 0.21 36.49
N THR A 13 -10.92 -0.81 35.67
CA THR A 13 -9.86 -1.66 35.12
C THR A 13 -9.07 -0.84 34.11
N VAL A 14 -7.89 -0.36 34.51
CA VAL A 14 -6.89 0.18 33.59
C VAL A 14 -6.36 -1.01 32.78
N VAL A 15 -6.68 -1.05 31.48
CA VAL A 15 -6.08 -2.01 30.55
C VAL A 15 -4.62 -1.61 30.38
N ALA A 16 -3.70 -2.34 31.02
CA ALA A 16 -2.28 -2.16 30.80
C ALA A 16 -1.90 -2.84 29.46
N PHE A 17 -1.49 -2.05 28.48
CA PHE A 17 -0.93 -2.60 27.23
C PHE A 17 0.46 -3.15 27.47
N SER A 18 0.78 -4.28 26.83
CA SER A 18 2.07 -4.96 26.99
C SER A 18 3.23 -4.22 26.30
N PHE A 19 2.97 -3.61 25.14
CA PHE A 19 3.94 -2.82 24.37
C PHE A 19 3.25 -1.65 23.67
N THR A 20 4.01 -0.59 23.37
CA THR A 20 3.58 0.48 22.46
C THR A 20 4.37 0.44 21.16
N PHE A 21 3.68 0.19 20.05
CA PHE A 21 4.24 0.19 18.70
C PHE A 21 3.74 1.39 17.91
N TYR A 22 4.62 2.01 17.14
CA TYR A 22 4.22 3.03 16.17
C TYR A 22 4.25 2.45 14.77
N VAL A 23 3.24 2.75 13.98
CA VAL A 23 3.17 2.44 12.55
C VAL A 23 3.18 3.76 11.80
N VAL A 24 4.27 4.06 11.09
CA VAL A 24 4.43 5.32 10.35
C VAL A 24 4.49 5.03 8.86
N SER A 25 3.48 5.49 8.14
CA SER A 25 3.34 5.28 6.70
C SER A 25 3.37 6.59 5.94
N HIS A 26 3.63 6.52 4.63
CA HIS A 26 3.62 7.70 3.77
C HIS A 26 2.22 8.12 3.29
N GLY A 27 1.17 7.41 3.72
CA GLY A 27 -0.20 7.81 3.40
C GLY A 27 -1.19 7.51 4.54
N GLY A 28 -2.26 8.28 4.53
CA GLY A 28 -3.33 8.22 5.52
C GLY A 28 -4.67 7.78 4.91
N PRO A 29 -5.76 7.92 5.68
CA PRO A 29 -7.09 7.41 5.31
C PRO A 29 -7.71 8.07 4.06
N ALA A 30 -7.11 9.15 3.53
CA ALA A 30 -7.54 9.75 2.27
C ALA A 30 -7.28 8.84 1.06
N ASP A 31 -6.33 7.92 1.16
CA ASP A 31 -6.14 6.84 0.19
C ASP A 31 -6.80 5.55 0.71
N PRO A 32 -7.76 4.96 -0.05
CA PRO A 32 -8.42 3.71 0.32
C PRO A 32 -7.48 2.56 0.67
N PHE A 33 -6.26 2.54 0.13
CA PHE A 33 -5.25 1.54 0.45
C PHE A 33 -4.96 1.46 1.96
N TRP A 34 -4.73 2.61 2.60
CA TRP A 34 -4.28 2.66 3.99
C TRP A 34 -5.37 2.31 4.98
N GLY A 35 -6.65 2.48 4.63
CA GLY A 35 -7.75 2.02 5.48
C GLY A 35 -7.69 0.53 5.78
N VAL A 36 -7.31 -0.28 4.78
CA VAL A 36 -7.17 -1.74 4.91
C VAL A 36 -5.93 -2.10 5.75
N VAL A 37 -4.82 -1.38 5.57
CA VAL A 37 -3.61 -1.53 6.40
C VAL A 37 -3.91 -1.19 7.87
N MET A 38 -4.57 -0.06 8.12
CA MET A 38 -4.96 0.39 9.45
C MET A 38 -5.86 -0.64 10.15
N LYS A 39 -6.78 -1.27 9.42
CA LYS A 39 -7.58 -2.38 9.96
C LYS A 39 -6.69 -3.56 10.39
N GLY A 40 -5.72 -3.96 9.56
CA GLY A 40 -4.75 -5.01 9.91
C GLY A 40 -3.98 -4.69 11.19
N VAL A 41 -3.50 -3.45 11.32
CA VAL A 41 -2.82 -2.96 12.52
C VAL A 41 -3.73 -3.05 13.74
N GLN A 42 -4.97 -2.57 13.64
CA GLN A 42 -5.94 -2.56 14.74
C GLN A 42 -6.34 -3.98 15.19
N ASP A 43 -6.65 -4.86 14.25
CA ASP A 43 -7.05 -6.24 14.54
C ASP A 43 -5.89 -6.99 15.25
N ALA A 44 -4.64 -6.81 14.80
CA ALA A 44 -3.47 -7.37 15.47
C ALA A 44 -3.25 -6.74 16.86
N ALA A 45 -3.35 -5.42 16.97
CA ALA A 45 -3.18 -4.72 18.24
C ALA A 45 -4.16 -5.22 19.32
N GLN A 46 -5.43 -5.38 18.94
CA GLN A 46 -6.46 -5.94 19.79
C GLN A 46 -6.16 -7.40 20.17
N LYS A 47 -5.73 -8.22 19.20
CA LYS A 47 -5.44 -9.64 19.42
C LYS A 47 -4.31 -9.87 20.43
N PHE A 48 -3.27 -9.04 20.38
CA PHE A 48 -2.06 -9.19 21.21
C PHE A 48 -2.03 -8.26 22.43
N GLY A 49 -3.05 -7.43 22.64
CA GLY A 49 -3.11 -6.51 23.77
C GLY A 49 -1.96 -5.51 23.77
N VAL A 50 -1.61 -4.98 22.59
CA VAL A 50 -0.59 -3.93 22.41
C VAL A 50 -1.25 -2.61 22.02
N ASN A 51 -0.60 -1.50 22.35
CA ASN A 51 -0.99 -0.18 21.88
C ASN A 51 -0.31 0.09 20.54
N ALA A 52 -1.05 0.05 19.43
CA ALA A 52 -0.53 0.39 18.11
C ALA A 52 -1.02 1.77 17.67
N ILE A 53 -0.09 2.71 17.48
CA ILE A 53 -0.37 4.08 17.08
C ILE A 53 -0.02 4.25 15.60
N TYR A 54 -1.03 4.46 14.77
CA TYR A 54 -0.84 4.71 13.34
C TYR A 54 -0.66 6.21 13.08
N LEU A 55 0.39 6.56 12.33
CA LEU A 55 0.67 7.90 11.83
C LEU A 55 0.84 7.84 10.30
N GLY A 56 0.19 8.76 9.61
CA GLY A 56 0.34 8.97 8.17
C GLY A 56 -0.12 10.37 7.83
N PRO A 57 0.47 11.02 6.81
CA PRO A 57 0.07 12.36 6.42
C PRO A 57 -1.33 12.35 5.81
N GLU A 58 -2.05 13.47 5.91
CA GLU A 58 -3.40 13.59 5.31
C GLU A 58 -3.33 13.52 3.77
N LYS A 59 -2.25 14.05 3.20
CA LYS A 59 -1.91 14.00 1.78
C LYS A 59 -0.44 13.61 1.63
N PHE A 60 -0.10 12.94 0.53
CA PHE A 60 1.28 12.55 0.27
C PHE A 60 2.25 13.74 0.36
N SER A 61 3.21 13.62 1.28
CA SER A 61 4.23 14.60 1.55
C SER A 61 5.42 13.91 2.18
N ILE A 62 6.52 13.78 1.44
CA ILE A 62 7.76 13.16 1.94
C ILE A 62 8.27 13.89 3.19
N LYS A 63 8.18 15.23 3.22
CA LYS A 63 8.61 16.02 4.37
C LYS A 63 7.78 15.70 5.62
N GLU A 64 6.46 15.76 5.51
CA GLU A 64 5.56 15.48 6.64
C GLU A 64 5.73 14.04 7.13
N PHE A 65 5.84 13.09 6.21
CA PHE A 65 6.13 11.70 6.53
C PHE A 65 7.43 11.54 7.35
N ILE A 66 8.53 12.18 6.94
CA ILE A 66 9.79 12.15 7.70
C ILE A 66 9.63 12.80 9.09
N ASP A 67 8.90 13.92 9.18
CA ASP A 67 8.62 14.58 10.46
C ASP A 67 7.82 13.64 11.41
N LEU A 68 6.86 12.87 10.88
CA LEU A 68 6.13 11.85 11.63
C LEU A 68 7.02 10.70 12.10
N VAL A 69 7.96 10.23 11.25
CA VAL A 69 8.95 9.19 11.63
C VAL A 69 9.81 9.68 12.78
N ASN A 70 10.37 10.89 12.68
CA ASN A 70 11.19 11.48 13.73
C ASN A 70 10.41 11.67 15.04
N SER A 71 9.15 12.12 14.95
CA SER A 71 8.25 12.26 16.09
C SER A 71 7.99 10.90 16.77
N ALA A 72 7.73 9.84 16.00
CA ALA A 72 7.54 8.50 16.53
C ALA A 72 8.82 7.99 17.23
N ILE A 73 10.00 8.15 16.62
CA ILE A 73 11.29 7.76 17.21
C ILE A 73 11.53 8.50 18.54
N ALA A 74 11.23 9.79 18.60
CA ALA A 74 11.39 10.62 19.81
C ALA A 74 10.52 10.15 20.99
N ARG A 75 9.41 9.45 20.72
CA ARG A 75 8.55 8.82 21.75
C ARG A 75 9.16 7.55 22.34
N LYS A 76 10.25 7.03 21.76
CA LYS A 76 10.96 5.81 22.18
C LYS A 76 10.02 4.59 22.32
N PRO A 77 9.27 4.23 21.26
CA PRO A 77 8.35 3.11 21.33
C PRO A 77 9.08 1.77 21.49
N ASP A 78 8.33 0.74 21.87
CA ASP A 78 8.83 -0.63 21.97
C ASP A 78 9.15 -1.25 20.61
N GLY A 79 8.67 -0.65 19.53
CA GLY A 79 8.91 -1.05 18.15
C GLY A 79 8.32 -0.06 17.16
N LEU A 80 8.88 -0.04 15.95
CA LEU A 80 8.51 0.86 14.86
C LEU A 80 8.22 0.05 13.60
N VAL A 81 7.09 0.32 12.97
CA VAL A 81 6.75 -0.15 11.63
C VAL A 81 6.81 1.04 10.69
N VAL A 82 7.49 0.93 9.55
CA VAL A 82 7.70 2.08 8.66
C VAL A 82 7.73 1.70 7.18
N THR A 83 7.19 2.56 6.32
CA THR A 83 7.31 2.41 4.86
C THR A 83 8.62 2.97 4.33
N MET A 84 9.31 2.31 3.40
CA MET A 84 10.59 2.80 2.86
C MET A 84 10.43 3.62 1.56
N THR A 85 9.53 4.59 1.57
CA THR A 85 9.17 5.40 0.38
C THR A 85 10.30 6.29 -0.13
N ASN A 86 11.25 6.64 0.74
CA ASN A 86 12.49 7.33 0.41
C ASN A 86 13.61 6.82 1.31
N PRO A 87 14.30 5.72 0.94
CA PRO A 87 15.31 5.10 1.80
C PRO A 87 16.46 6.04 2.15
N VAL A 88 16.85 6.95 1.24
CA VAL A 88 17.92 7.92 1.47
C VAL A 88 17.57 8.88 2.61
N ALA A 89 16.36 9.45 2.59
CA ALA A 89 15.93 10.39 3.62
C ALA A 89 15.62 9.71 4.98
N LEU A 90 15.29 8.42 4.95
CA LEU A 90 14.99 7.62 6.14
C LEU A 90 16.22 6.96 6.78
N ASP A 91 17.36 6.90 6.07
CA ASP A 91 18.51 6.09 6.49
C ASP A 91 19.05 6.50 7.87
N GLU A 92 19.43 7.77 8.02
CA GLU A 92 20.00 8.26 9.27
C GLU A 92 19.00 8.17 10.44
N PRO A 93 17.74 8.68 10.33
CA PRO A 93 16.75 8.53 11.40
C PRO A 93 16.53 7.08 11.85
N LEU A 94 16.38 6.14 10.92
CA LEU A 94 16.08 4.75 11.26
C LEU A 94 17.30 4.02 11.82
N ARG A 95 18.51 4.29 11.32
CA ARG A 95 19.74 3.76 11.94
C ARG A 95 19.93 4.28 13.36
N GLN A 96 19.59 5.53 13.63
CA GLN A 96 19.61 6.06 15.00
C GLN A 96 18.59 5.36 15.90
N ALA A 97 17.36 5.16 15.44
CA ALA A 97 16.34 4.42 16.20
C ALA A 97 16.79 2.98 16.54
N ILE A 98 17.40 2.29 15.57
CA ILE A 98 17.93 0.94 15.75
C ILE A 98 19.08 0.94 16.76
N LYS A 99 20.01 1.90 16.70
CA LYS A 99 21.08 2.07 17.70
C LYS A 99 20.54 2.33 19.11
N MET A 100 19.36 2.96 19.23
CA MET A 100 18.65 3.16 20.49
C MET A 100 17.93 1.90 20.99
N GLY A 101 17.98 0.80 20.25
CA GLY A 101 17.34 -0.47 20.59
C GLY A 101 15.87 -0.58 20.19
N ILE A 102 15.37 0.33 19.34
CA ILE A 102 14.00 0.25 18.80
C ILE A 102 14.01 -0.75 17.63
N PRO A 103 13.33 -1.91 17.73
CA PRO A 103 13.20 -2.82 16.59
C PRO A 103 12.35 -2.18 15.50
N VAL A 104 12.82 -2.26 14.25
CA VAL A 104 12.14 -1.68 13.08
C VAL A 104 11.68 -2.81 12.15
N VAL A 105 10.44 -2.77 11.68
CA VAL A 105 9.91 -3.61 10.59
C VAL A 105 9.53 -2.71 9.42
N ALA A 106 10.01 -3.05 8.21
CA ALA A 106 9.65 -2.33 7.00
C ALA A 106 8.33 -2.88 6.43
N ILE A 107 7.48 -2.03 5.86
CA ILE A 107 6.24 -2.47 5.19
C ILE A 107 6.02 -1.77 3.85
N ASN A 108 5.19 -2.38 3.01
CA ASN A 108 4.65 -1.85 1.76
C ASN A 108 5.69 -1.59 0.68
N VAL A 109 6.61 -0.66 0.88
CA VAL A 109 7.74 -0.40 -0.02
C VAL A 109 9.03 -0.84 0.67
N PRO A 110 9.86 -1.69 0.05
CA PRO A 110 11.13 -2.09 0.62
C PRO A 110 12.20 -1.02 0.39
N ASP A 111 13.29 -1.10 1.16
CA ASP A 111 14.54 -0.43 0.81
C ASP A 111 15.14 -1.15 -0.41
N ASP A 112 15.16 -0.46 -1.56
CA ASP A 112 15.55 -1.00 -2.86
C ASP A 112 17.06 -1.09 -3.08
N ARG A 113 17.85 -0.59 -2.12
CA ARG A 113 19.32 -0.68 -2.15
C ARG A 113 19.82 -2.13 -2.03
N PRO A 114 21.07 -2.41 -2.42
CA PRO A 114 21.70 -3.71 -2.20
C PRO A 114 21.64 -4.13 -0.72
N VAL A 115 21.48 -5.42 -0.44
CA VAL A 115 21.26 -5.96 0.92
C VAL A 115 22.28 -5.44 1.95
N GLY A 116 23.55 -5.28 1.58
CA GLY A 116 24.60 -4.76 2.46
C GLY A 116 24.53 -3.26 2.76
N GLU A 117 23.74 -2.50 2.01
CA GLU A 117 23.59 -1.04 2.13
C GLU A 117 22.24 -0.62 2.72
N ARG A 118 21.29 -1.56 2.86
CA ARG A 118 19.96 -1.29 3.38
C ARG A 118 20.00 -0.79 4.83
N ILE A 119 18.94 -0.08 5.22
CA ILE A 119 18.62 0.13 6.63
C ILE A 119 18.44 -1.26 7.28
N PRO A 120 19.07 -1.53 8.44
CA PRO A 120 19.07 -2.86 9.06
C PRO A 120 17.79 -3.09 9.88
N TYR A 121 16.62 -2.93 9.27
CA TYR A 121 15.36 -3.34 9.85
C TYR A 121 15.28 -4.88 9.97
N LEU A 122 14.43 -5.37 10.87
CA LEU A 122 14.30 -6.78 11.22
C LEU A 122 13.82 -7.65 10.05
N CYS A 123 12.79 -7.20 9.35
CA CYS A 123 12.24 -7.82 8.15
C CYS A 123 11.41 -6.80 7.36
N TYR A 124 11.08 -7.14 6.11
CA TYR A 124 10.14 -6.41 5.28
C TYR A 124 8.86 -7.23 5.07
N VAL A 125 7.69 -6.58 5.10
CA VAL A 125 6.39 -7.18 4.78
C VAL A 125 5.72 -6.40 3.65
N GLY A 126 5.53 -7.03 2.50
CA GLY A 126 4.89 -6.37 1.37
C GLY A 126 5.11 -7.11 0.06
N MET A 127 5.16 -6.38 -1.04
CA MET A 127 5.24 -6.95 -2.38
C MET A 127 6.52 -6.50 -3.09
N ASN A 128 7.07 -7.35 -3.96
CA ASN A 128 8.12 -6.90 -4.87
C ASN A 128 7.53 -5.99 -5.95
N GLU A 129 7.82 -4.70 -5.85
CA GLU A 129 7.18 -3.66 -6.67
C GLU A 129 7.55 -3.70 -8.15
N TYR A 130 8.80 -4.00 -8.46
CA TYR A 130 9.22 -4.21 -9.84
C TYR A 130 8.53 -5.44 -10.45
N LEU A 131 8.49 -6.55 -9.73
CA LEU A 131 7.83 -7.77 -10.21
C LEU A 131 6.32 -7.58 -10.38
N ALA A 132 5.68 -6.78 -9.54
CA ALA A 132 4.28 -6.41 -9.71
C ALA A 132 4.05 -5.69 -11.05
N GLY A 133 4.92 -4.73 -11.40
CA GLY A 133 4.91 -4.07 -12.71
C GLY A 133 5.12 -5.03 -13.88
N VAL A 134 6.12 -5.93 -13.76
CA VAL A 134 6.38 -6.97 -14.76
C VAL A 134 5.17 -7.88 -14.95
N TYR A 135 4.52 -8.32 -13.86
CA TYR A 135 3.37 -9.20 -13.90
C TYR A 135 2.15 -8.49 -14.48
N ALA A 136 1.93 -7.22 -14.14
CA ALA A 136 0.88 -6.41 -14.72
C ALA A 136 1.03 -6.30 -16.25
N ALA A 137 2.22 -5.92 -16.74
CA ALA A 137 2.45 -5.82 -18.19
C ALA A 137 2.31 -7.17 -18.90
N ARG A 138 2.83 -8.26 -18.33
CA ARG A 138 2.68 -9.60 -18.89
C ARG A 138 1.22 -10.06 -18.94
N ARG A 139 0.44 -9.81 -17.88
CA ARG A 139 -0.99 -10.15 -17.84
C ARG A 139 -1.77 -9.34 -18.87
N MET A 140 -1.41 -8.06 -19.09
CA MET A 140 -1.99 -7.26 -20.16
C MET A 140 -1.65 -7.84 -21.55
N LEU A 141 -0.41 -8.26 -21.78
CA LEU A 141 0.02 -8.86 -23.05
C LEU A 141 -0.65 -10.20 -23.36
N GLN A 142 -1.05 -10.96 -22.33
CA GLN A 142 -1.87 -12.16 -22.50
C GLN A 142 -3.30 -11.84 -22.94
N GLU A 143 -3.81 -10.66 -22.58
CA GLU A 143 -5.13 -10.19 -22.96
C GLU A 143 -5.16 -9.62 -24.39
N PHE A 144 -4.17 -8.81 -24.74
CA PHE A 144 -3.97 -8.26 -26.08
C PHE A 144 -2.60 -7.57 -26.19
N THR A 145 -2.20 -7.18 -27.39
CA THR A 145 -1.02 -6.33 -27.59
C THR A 145 -1.44 -4.86 -27.72
N PRO A 146 -1.14 -3.99 -26.73
CA PRO A 146 -1.44 -2.56 -26.83
C PRO A 146 -0.70 -1.90 -27.99
N LYS A 147 -1.35 -0.94 -28.64
CA LYS A 147 -0.68 0.02 -29.54
C LYS A 147 0.15 1.01 -28.76
N ARG A 148 -0.35 1.46 -27.61
CA ARG A 148 0.30 2.42 -26.73
C ARG A 148 -0.27 2.31 -25.32
N ALA A 149 0.60 2.47 -24.34
CA ALA A 149 0.26 2.42 -22.92
C ALA A 149 0.58 3.73 -22.19
N VAL A 150 -0.17 4.01 -21.13
CA VAL A 150 0.16 5.03 -20.13
C VAL A 150 0.24 4.41 -18.75
N VAL A 151 1.23 4.83 -17.95
CA VAL A 151 1.34 4.47 -16.53
C VAL A 151 0.99 5.70 -15.69
N ALA A 152 -0.14 5.63 -14.99
CA ALA A 152 -0.64 6.72 -14.15
C ALA A 152 -0.01 6.69 -12.75
N ILE A 153 0.83 7.68 -12.45
CA ILE A 153 1.55 7.84 -11.19
C ILE A 153 0.86 8.93 -10.35
N HIS A 154 0.30 8.55 -9.22
CA HIS A 154 -0.41 9.47 -8.32
C HIS A 154 0.51 10.16 -7.30
N GLU A 155 1.67 9.56 -7.01
CA GLU A 155 2.68 10.11 -6.08
C GLU A 155 4.07 10.09 -6.74
N PRO A 156 4.40 11.08 -7.59
CA PRO A 156 5.71 11.17 -8.21
C PRO A 156 6.85 11.20 -7.19
N GLY A 157 7.93 10.46 -7.47
CA GLY A 157 9.07 10.33 -6.56
C GLY A 157 8.92 9.27 -5.47
N HIS A 158 7.77 8.60 -5.37
CA HIS A 158 7.61 7.39 -4.56
C HIS A 158 8.36 6.22 -5.22
N VAL A 159 9.38 5.67 -4.56
CA VAL A 159 10.25 4.63 -5.16
C VAL A 159 9.53 3.35 -5.58
N GLY A 160 8.53 2.88 -4.82
CA GLY A 160 7.71 1.71 -5.20
C GLY A 160 6.85 1.93 -6.46
N LEU A 161 6.17 3.06 -6.61
CA LEU A 161 5.45 3.42 -7.84
C LEU A 161 6.39 3.51 -9.04
N GLU A 162 7.58 4.10 -8.87
CA GLU A 162 8.60 4.14 -9.92
C GLU A 162 9.11 2.74 -10.29
N ALA A 163 9.28 1.84 -9.31
CA ALA A 163 9.66 0.45 -9.55
C ALA A 163 8.57 -0.32 -10.32
N ARG A 164 7.28 -0.15 -9.95
CA ARG A 164 6.13 -0.71 -10.70
C ARG A 164 6.14 -0.21 -12.14
N ALA A 165 6.27 1.11 -12.32
CA ALA A 165 6.29 1.74 -13.64
C ALA A 165 7.47 1.25 -14.48
N LYS A 166 8.66 1.07 -13.87
CA LYS A 166 9.83 0.49 -14.52
C LYS A 166 9.56 -0.95 -14.98
N GLY A 167 8.99 -1.80 -14.13
CA GLY A 167 8.66 -3.17 -14.48
C GLY A 167 7.69 -3.26 -15.65
N ILE A 168 6.70 -2.37 -15.71
CA ILE A 168 5.79 -2.25 -16.85
C ILE A 168 6.56 -1.81 -18.10
N ALA A 169 7.37 -0.76 -17.99
CA ALA A 169 8.08 -0.17 -19.11
C ALA A 169 9.10 -1.13 -19.74
N ASP A 170 9.83 -1.88 -18.93
CA ASP A 170 10.81 -2.88 -19.40
C ASP A 170 10.11 -3.95 -20.26
N VAL A 171 9.00 -4.53 -19.78
CA VAL A 171 8.26 -5.58 -20.49
C VAL A 171 7.65 -5.08 -21.80
N LEU A 172 7.04 -3.89 -21.79
CA LEU A 172 6.46 -3.31 -23.00
C LEU A 172 7.53 -2.84 -23.99
N GLY A 173 8.68 -2.36 -23.48
CA GLY A 173 9.84 -1.95 -24.27
C GLY A 173 10.45 -3.09 -25.07
N GLU A 174 10.54 -4.30 -24.50
CA GLU A 174 10.95 -5.52 -25.22
C GLU A 174 10.06 -5.82 -26.44
N LYS A 175 8.78 -5.40 -26.38
CA LYS A 175 7.81 -5.53 -27.48
C LYS A 175 7.73 -4.31 -28.38
N LYS A 176 8.55 -3.28 -28.14
CA LYS A 176 8.55 -1.98 -28.83
C LYS A 176 7.19 -1.26 -28.76
N ILE A 177 6.44 -1.48 -27.69
CA ILE A 177 5.17 -0.80 -27.44
C ILE A 177 5.48 0.54 -26.74
N PRO A 178 5.08 1.69 -27.31
CA PRO A 178 5.22 2.99 -26.66
C PRO A 178 4.53 3.01 -25.29
N VAL A 179 5.25 3.47 -24.27
CA VAL A 179 4.73 3.62 -22.91
C VAL A 179 5.26 4.92 -22.30
N GLU A 180 4.36 5.73 -21.75
CA GLU A 180 4.74 6.96 -21.03
C GLU A 180 4.24 6.92 -19.59
N LYS A 181 5.04 7.48 -18.68
CA LYS A 181 4.59 7.79 -17.31
C LYS A 181 3.84 9.12 -17.34
N LEU A 182 2.71 9.18 -16.64
CA LEU A 182 1.90 10.38 -16.47
C LEU A 182 1.74 10.65 -14.97
N ASP A 183 2.23 11.79 -14.50
CA ASP A 183 1.85 12.33 -13.19
C ASP A 183 0.38 12.75 -13.24
N ILE A 184 -0.44 12.08 -12.45
CA ILE A 184 -1.88 12.34 -12.35
C ILE A 184 -2.26 13.05 -11.05
N THR A 185 -1.30 13.28 -10.15
CA THR A 185 -1.50 13.77 -8.78
C THR A 185 -2.38 12.83 -7.93
N THR A 186 -2.60 13.18 -6.66
CA THR A 186 -3.53 12.48 -5.76
C THR A 186 -4.96 13.03 -5.80
N ASP A 187 -5.21 14.13 -6.52
CA ASP A 187 -6.54 14.72 -6.65
C ASP A 187 -7.34 13.98 -7.75
N PRO A 188 -8.48 13.35 -7.45
CA PRO A 188 -9.20 12.51 -8.39
C PRO A 188 -9.76 13.29 -9.60
N THR A 189 -10.16 14.55 -9.41
CA THR A 189 -10.70 15.40 -10.48
C THR A 189 -9.59 15.80 -11.46
N LYS A 190 -8.42 16.18 -10.93
CA LYS A 190 -7.24 16.47 -11.74
C LYS A 190 -6.73 15.22 -12.44
N ALA A 191 -6.66 14.08 -11.75
CA ALA A 191 -6.24 12.81 -12.32
C ALA A 191 -7.09 12.42 -13.53
N LEU A 192 -8.41 12.51 -13.42
CA LEU A 192 -9.34 12.27 -14.53
C LEU A 192 -9.08 13.23 -15.70
N THR A 193 -8.94 14.53 -15.40
CA THR A 193 -8.70 15.56 -16.44
C THR A 193 -7.37 15.33 -17.18
N LEU A 194 -6.32 14.94 -16.45
CA LEU A 194 -4.99 14.67 -17.00
C LEU A 194 -4.99 13.42 -17.87
N LEU A 195 -5.62 12.33 -17.40
CA LEU A 195 -5.80 11.11 -18.18
C LEU A 195 -6.61 11.39 -19.46
N LYS A 196 -7.72 12.14 -19.35
CA LYS A 196 -8.52 12.54 -20.52
C LYS A 196 -7.70 13.34 -21.53
N SER A 197 -6.94 14.32 -21.06
CA SER A 197 -6.06 15.15 -21.90
C SER A 197 -4.99 14.31 -22.59
N TYR A 198 -4.44 13.31 -21.90
CA TYR A 198 -3.49 12.38 -22.48
C TYR A 198 -4.13 11.52 -23.59
N LEU A 199 -5.32 10.95 -23.36
CA LEU A 199 -6.02 10.16 -24.38
C LEU A 199 -6.41 11.00 -25.61
N MET A 200 -6.75 12.27 -25.43
CA MET A 200 -7.00 13.19 -26.56
C MET A 200 -5.73 13.51 -27.35
N LYS A 201 -4.60 13.70 -26.66
CA LYS A 201 -3.31 13.97 -27.30
C LYS A 201 -2.77 12.74 -28.05
N TYR A 202 -3.07 11.55 -27.55
CA TYR A 202 -2.58 10.28 -28.08
C TYR A 202 -3.72 9.27 -28.27
N PRO A 203 -4.53 9.43 -29.34
CA PRO A 203 -5.76 8.67 -29.56
C PRO A 203 -5.54 7.18 -29.85
N ASP A 204 -4.30 6.75 -30.05
CA ASP A 204 -3.89 5.35 -30.19
C ASP A 204 -3.61 4.66 -28.85
N THR A 205 -3.70 5.36 -27.72
CA THR A 205 -3.58 4.77 -26.37
C THR A 205 -4.75 3.83 -26.10
N ASP A 206 -4.46 2.54 -25.94
CA ASP A 206 -5.44 1.48 -25.68
C ASP A 206 -5.16 0.69 -24.39
N ALA A 207 -4.11 1.02 -23.65
CA ALA A 207 -3.82 0.50 -22.31
C ALA A 207 -3.55 1.60 -21.27
N ILE A 208 -4.20 1.51 -20.11
CA ILE A 208 -3.90 2.33 -18.93
C ILE A 208 -3.45 1.39 -17.81
N PHE A 209 -2.26 1.62 -17.27
CA PHE A 209 -1.80 1.02 -16.03
C PHE A 209 -1.98 2.01 -14.89
N THR A 210 -2.67 1.59 -13.83
CA THR A 210 -2.86 2.39 -12.61
C THR A 210 -2.16 1.70 -11.45
N LEU A 211 -1.45 2.49 -10.63
CA LEU A 211 -0.53 1.94 -9.63
C LEU A 211 -1.10 1.93 -8.20
N GLY A 212 -2.42 2.05 -8.06
CA GLY A 212 -3.13 2.08 -6.79
C GLY A 212 -4.54 2.70 -6.95
N PRO A 213 -5.36 2.73 -5.89
CA PRO A 213 -6.75 3.18 -5.95
C PRO A 213 -6.92 4.62 -6.45
N LEU A 214 -6.00 5.52 -6.05
CA LEU A 214 -6.02 6.94 -6.46
C LEU A 214 -5.89 7.14 -7.97
N GLY A 215 -5.24 6.21 -8.68
CA GLY A 215 -5.21 6.20 -10.15
C GLY A 215 -6.34 5.37 -10.78
N ALA A 216 -6.66 4.21 -10.18
CA ALA A 216 -7.66 3.30 -10.71
C ALA A 216 -9.06 3.92 -10.73
N HIS A 217 -9.47 4.60 -9.66
CA HIS A 217 -10.81 5.15 -9.52
C HIS A 217 -11.15 6.22 -10.57
N PRO A 218 -10.30 7.23 -10.84
CA PRO A 218 -10.55 8.19 -11.92
C PRO A 218 -10.38 7.58 -13.31
N ALA A 219 -9.48 6.60 -13.51
CA ALA A 219 -9.35 5.92 -14.79
C ALA A 219 -10.61 5.10 -15.15
N ILE A 220 -11.18 4.37 -14.18
CA ILE A 220 -12.45 3.65 -14.34
C ILE A 220 -13.56 4.63 -14.74
N GLN A 221 -13.69 5.73 -13.99
CA GLN A 221 -14.70 6.75 -14.24
C GLN A 221 -14.56 7.34 -15.65
N LEU A 222 -13.33 7.70 -16.05
CA LEU A 222 -13.05 8.22 -17.39
C LEU A 222 -13.46 7.26 -18.49
N VAL A 223 -13.09 5.98 -18.37
CA VAL A 223 -13.37 4.97 -19.39
C VAL A 223 -14.88 4.69 -19.52
N GLU A 224 -15.62 4.74 -18.41
CA GLU A 224 -17.08 4.61 -18.40
C GLU A 224 -17.76 5.85 -19.02
N GLU A 225 -17.40 7.06 -18.59
CA GLU A 225 -18.00 8.32 -19.05
C GLU A 225 -17.77 8.56 -20.55
N GLU A 226 -16.56 8.26 -21.05
CA GLU A 226 -16.19 8.43 -22.45
C GLU A 226 -16.60 7.23 -23.33
N LYS A 227 -17.30 6.23 -22.76
CA LYS A 227 -17.76 5.02 -23.47
C LYS A 227 -16.60 4.29 -24.17
N LEU A 228 -15.47 4.18 -23.45
CA LEU A 228 -14.24 3.54 -23.90
C LEU A 228 -14.09 2.10 -23.40
N VAL A 229 -15.07 1.57 -22.68
CA VAL A 229 -15.08 0.17 -22.21
C VAL A 229 -14.84 -0.77 -23.39
N GLY A 230 -13.84 -1.66 -23.25
CA GLY A 230 -13.40 -2.58 -24.30
C GLY A 230 -12.48 -1.96 -25.38
N LYS A 231 -12.41 -0.63 -25.49
CA LYS A 231 -11.49 0.10 -26.39
C LYS A 231 -10.19 0.49 -25.68
N VAL A 232 -10.29 0.91 -24.43
CA VAL A 232 -9.16 1.21 -23.55
C VAL A 232 -9.23 0.25 -22.38
N LYS A 233 -8.19 -0.57 -22.22
CA LYS A 233 -8.11 -1.61 -21.19
C LYS A 233 -7.31 -1.11 -19.99
N ILE A 234 -7.88 -1.28 -18.78
CA ILE A 234 -7.22 -0.88 -17.53
C ILE A 234 -6.60 -2.11 -16.86
N GLY A 235 -5.31 -2.02 -16.52
CA GLY A 235 -4.64 -2.89 -15.57
C GLY A 235 -4.37 -2.12 -14.28
N ALA A 236 -4.85 -2.62 -13.15
CA ALA A 236 -4.70 -1.93 -11.87
C ALA A 236 -3.70 -2.64 -10.95
N ILE A 237 -3.36 -1.95 -9.87
CA ILE A 237 -2.76 -2.51 -8.67
C ILE A 237 -3.69 -2.11 -7.52
N ASP A 238 -3.82 -3.00 -6.55
CA ASP A 238 -4.70 -2.97 -5.38
C ASP A 238 -6.17 -3.32 -5.64
N LEU A 239 -6.85 -3.62 -4.53
CA LEU A 239 -8.25 -3.96 -4.50
C LEU A 239 -9.03 -2.87 -3.76
N THR A 240 -10.21 -2.57 -4.28
CA THR A 240 -11.28 -1.84 -3.61
C THR A 240 -12.61 -2.38 -4.14
N PRO A 241 -13.76 -2.11 -3.47
CA PRO A 241 -15.06 -2.48 -4.02
C PRO A 241 -15.25 -1.99 -5.46
N LYS A 242 -14.86 -0.73 -5.74
CA LYS A 242 -14.92 -0.13 -7.09
C LYS A 242 -14.08 -0.89 -8.11
N ILE A 243 -12.85 -1.31 -7.77
CA ILE A 243 -11.97 -2.07 -8.68
C ILE A 243 -12.55 -3.46 -8.94
N THR A 244 -13.02 -4.17 -7.91
CA THR A 244 -13.61 -5.51 -8.08
C THR A 244 -14.89 -5.49 -8.90
N GLU A 245 -15.74 -4.47 -8.71
CA GLU A 245 -16.95 -4.27 -9.53
C GLU A 245 -16.59 -3.94 -10.98
N ALA A 246 -15.58 -3.09 -11.20
CA ALA A 246 -15.09 -2.75 -12.53
C ALA A 246 -14.49 -3.96 -13.27
N ILE A 247 -13.87 -4.91 -12.56
CA ILE A 247 -13.44 -6.21 -13.13
C ILE A 247 -14.64 -7.02 -13.59
N ARG A 248 -15.69 -7.12 -12.77
CA ARG A 248 -16.92 -7.85 -13.13
C ARG A 248 -17.60 -7.27 -14.37
N LYS A 249 -17.63 -5.93 -14.46
CA LYS A 249 -18.16 -5.18 -15.61
C LYS A 249 -17.26 -5.23 -16.86
N GLY A 250 -16.02 -5.70 -16.73
CA GLY A 250 -15.04 -5.75 -17.82
C GLY A 250 -14.39 -4.40 -18.16
N VAL A 251 -14.51 -3.41 -17.27
CA VAL A 251 -13.84 -2.09 -17.40
C VAL A 251 -12.36 -2.21 -17.02
N VAL A 252 -12.07 -2.98 -15.97
CA VAL A 252 -10.71 -3.35 -15.55
C VAL A 252 -10.47 -4.79 -15.97
N VAL A 253 -9.35 -5.06 -16.65
CA VAL A 253 -9.01 -6.41 -17.11
C VAL A 253 -8.53 -7.28 -15.95
N PHE A 254 -7.66 -6.72 -15.12
CA PHE A 254 -7.09 -7.35 -13.94
C PHE A 254 -6.61 -6.29 -12.95
N THR A 255 -6.37 -6.71 -11.72
CA THR A 255 -5.58 -5.96 -10.76
C THR A 255 -4.53 -6.86 -10.10
N ILE A 256 -3.46 -6.26 -9.57
CA ILE A 256 -2.47 -6.94 -8.74
C ILE A 256 -2.82 -6.70 -7.27
N ASP A 257 -3.07 -7.78 -6.55
CA ASP A 257 -3.25 -7.78 -5.11
C ASP A 257 -1.92 -7.93 -4.37
N GLN A 258 -1.71 -7.05 -3.39
CA GLN A 258 -0.56 -7.06 -2.47
C GLN A 258 -0.96 -7.35 -1.01
N GLN A 259 -2.22 -7.74 -0.77
CA GLN A 259 -2.79 -8.09 0.53
C GLN A 259 -2.49 -7.05 1.62
N GLN A 260 -2.99 -5.83 1.41
CA GLN A 260 -2.79 -4.64 2.25
C GLN A 260 -2.98 -4.92 3.75
N TYR A 261 -3.99 -5.71 4.09
CA TYR A 261 -4.28 -6.09 5.48
C TYR A 261 -3.11 -6.83 6.13
N LEU A 262 -2.47 -7.76 5.43
CA LEU A 262 -1.32 -8.50 5.95
C LEU A 262 -0.12 -7.58 6.21
N GLN A 263 0.05 -6.54 5.40
CA GLN A 263 1.10 -5.54 5.59
C GLN A 263 0.89 -4.71 6.85
N GLY A 264 -0.36 -4.55 7.33
CA GLY A 264 -0.66 -3.95 8.62
C GLY A 264 -0.63 -4.94 9.79
N TYR A 265 -1.12 -6.15 9.58
CA TYR A 265 -1.30 -7.16 10.62
C TYR A 265 0.03 -7.82 11.05
N LEU A 266 0.78 -8.35 10.09
CA LEU A 266 2.00 -9.11 10.34
C LEU A 266 3.11 -8.33 11.06
N PRO A 267 3.41 -7.04 10.76
CA PRO A 267 4.48 -6.35 11.48
C PRO A 267 4.18 -6.19 12.98
N ILE A 268 2.90 -6.05 13.37
CA ILE A 268 2.51 -6.01 14.79
C ILE A 268 2.75 -7.37 15.46
N VAL A 269 2.39 -8.47 14.77
CA VAL A 269 2.68 -9.83 15.22
C VAL A 269 4.19 -10.01 15.41
N PHE A 270 4.99 -9.61 14.42
CA PHE A 270 6.43 -9.80 14.43
C PHE A 270 7.13 -9.00 15.52
N LEU A 271 6.73 -7.73 15.73
CA LEU A 271 7.25 -6.94 16.84
C LEU A 271 6.87 -7.54 18.20
N TYR A 272 5.62 -8.01 18.36
CA TYR A 272 5.21 -8.69 19.59
C TYR A 272 6.04 -9.96 19.85
N MET A 273 6.19 -10.82 18.83
CA MET A 273 6.97 -12.07 18.93
C MET A 273 8.44 -11.80 19.22
N TYR A 274 9.02 -10.77 18.58
CA TYR A 274 10.40 -10.36 18.82
C TYR A 274 10.59 -9.87 20.26
N LYS A 275 9.71 -8.99 20.75
CA LYS A 275 9.79 -8.43 22.10
C LYS A 275 9.54 -9.44 23.20
N THR A 276 8.72 -10.45 22.95
CA THR A 276 8.36 -11.46 23.95
C THR A 276 9.29 -12.67 23.94
N TYR A 277 9.72 -13.11 22.76
CA TYR A 277 10.39 -14.40 22.56
C TYR A 277 11.69 -14.32 21.76
N GLY A 278 12.05 -13.14 21.22
CA GLY A 278 13.21 -13.00 20.33
C GLY A 278 13.01 -13.64 18.95
N LEU A 279 11.77 -13.91 18.53
CA LEU A 279 11.45 -14.57 17.27
C LEU A 279 11.13 -13.57 16.16
N ILE A 280 11.70 -13.80 14.98
CA ILE A 280 11.49 -13.01 13.76
C ILE A 280 11.67 -13.89 12.51
N PRO A 281 10.95 -13.66 11.40
CA PRO A 281 11.23 -14.35 10.15
C PRO A 281 12.64 -14.06 9.63
N VAL A 282 13.18 -15.02 8.87
CA VAL A 282 14.45 -14.84 8.15
C VAL A 282 14.14 -14.15 6.83
N GLY A 283 14.34 -12.83 6.77
CA GLY A 283 14.20 -12.03 5.54
C GLY A 283 12.79 -11.52 5.25
N ASP A 284 12.51 -11.25 3.98
CA ASP A 284 11.29 -10.60 3.49
C ASP A 284 10.09 -11.56 3.51
N VAL A 285 8.95 -11.08 4.00
CA VAL A 285 7.67 -11.79 4.00
C VAL A 285 6.79 -11.18 2.90
N LEU A 286 6.73 -11.88 1.77
CA LEU A 286 5.99 -11.40 0.60
C LEU A 286 4.49 -11.65 0.73
N THR A 287 3.69 -10.62 0.46
CA THR A 287 2.22 -10.62 0.49
C THR A 287 1.61 -10.45 -0.90
N GLY A 288 2.43 -10.58 -1.94
CA GLY A 288 2.06 -10.43 -3.35
C GLY A 288 3.31 -10.52 -4.25
N PRO A 289 3.17 -10.36 -5.57
CA PRO A 289 1.95 -10.01 -6.30
C PRO A 289 1.03 -11.22 -6.59
N PHE A 290 -0.28 -11.06 -6.42
CA PHE A 290 -1.29 -12.00 -6.90
C PHE A 290 -2.20 -11.35 -7.94
N ILE A 291 -2.44 -11.99 -9.09
CA ILE A 291 -3.32 -11.44 -10.12
C ILE A 291 -4.78 -11.76 -9.76
N VAL A 292 -5.61 -10.73 -9.69
CA VAL A 292 -7.07 -10.84 -9.59
C VAL A 292 -7.69 -10.39 -10.91
N ASP A 293 -8.50 -11.25 -11.51
CA ASP A 293 -9.27 -10.95 -12.71
C ASP A 293 -10.65 -11.62 -12.65
N LYS A 294 -11.39 -11.59 -13.75
CA LYS A 294 -12.75 -12.12 -13.81
C LYS A 294 -12.85 -13.61 -13.44
N SER A 295 -11.77 -14.38 -13.56
CA SER A 295 -11.77 -15.81 -13.23
C SER A 295 -11.74 -16.10 -11.73
N ASN A 296 -11.29 -15.14 -10.90
CA ASN A 296 -11.05 -15.37 -9.47
C ASN A 296 -11.48 -14.21 -8.55
N VAL A 297 -12.07 -13.13 -9.09
CA VAL A 297 -12.52 -11.96 -8.30
C VAL A 297 -13.52 -12.34 -7.19
N ASP A 298 -14.31 -13.38 -7.40
CA ASP A 298 -15.29 -13.87 -6.42
C ASP A 298 -14.64 -14.39 -5.12
N ILE A 299 -13.38 -14.84 -5.20
CA ILE A 299 -12.62 -15.32 -4.03
C ILE A 299 -12.33 -14.18 -3.06
N VAL A 300 -12.16 -12.96 -3.57
CA VAL A 300 -11.68 -11.82 -2.79
C VAL A 300 -12.78 -10.82 -2.45
N GLU A 301 -13.90 -10.84 -3.17
CA GLU A 301 -14.93 -9.80 -3.09
C GLU A 301 -15.49 -9.60 -1.68
N GLU A 302 -15.82 -10.69 -0.98
CA GLU A 302 -16.36 -10.59 0.38
C GLU A 302 -15.31 -10.04 1.36
N THR A 303 -14.04 -10.40 1.18
CA THR A 303 -12.95 -9.86 2.00
C THR A 303 -12.67 -8.39 1.68
N VAL A 304 -12.84 -7.95 0.43
CA VAL A 304 -12.74 -6.54 0.03
C VAL A 304 -13.86 -5.71 0.67
N LYS A 305 -15.11 -6.19 0.62
CA LYS A 305 -16.26 -5.52 1.26
C LYS A 305 -16.10 -5.41 2.78
N ALA A 306 -15.50 -6.42 3.41
CA ALA A 306 -15.23 -6.44 4.84
C ALA A 306 -13.95 -5.67 5.23
N GLY A 307 -13.23 -5.08 4.27
CA GLY A 307 -12.05 -4.25 4.50
C GLY A 307 -10.77 -5.03 4.81
N TYR A 308 -10.70 -6.32 4.47
CA TYR A 308 -9.50 -7.16 4.62
C TYR A 308 -8.61 -7.17 3.36
N ARG A 309 -9.04 -6.53 2.28
CA ARG A 309 -8.39 -6.47 0.97
C ARG A 309 -8.76 -5.17 0.27
#